data_AF-K2B6H0-F1
#
_entry.id   AF-K2B6H0-F1
#
_cell.length_a   1.000
_cell.length_b   1.000
_cell.length_c   1.000
_cell.angle_alpha   90.00
_cell.angle_beta   90.00
_cell.angle_gamma   90.00
#
_symmetry.space_group_name_H-M   'P 1'
#
loop_
_entity.id
_entity.type
_entity.pdbx_description
1 polymer ?
#
loop_
_entity_poly.entity_id
_entity_poly.type
_entity_poly.pdbx_seq_one_letter_code
_entity_poly.pdbx_strand_id
1 'polypeptide(L)'
;MRHRVEKTLTMEDVVRLRLGRHFRIKESHKIIIGRNEAENDLIEKYSDEKMAIVKATVEKGPVSLIEGEFGEDDIRLAASLTAGYGKAKALAEVEFDVTSGGKTRSISVKPVDPQAYSEYLIQHRP
;
A
#
# COMPACT_ATOMS: atom_id res chain seq x y z
N MET A 1 29.13 9.13 13.61
CA MET A 1 28.26 10.15 12.96
C MET A 1 27.78 9.59 11.63
N ARG A 2 26.55 9.07 11.55
CA ARG A 2 25.94 8.71 10.26
C ARG A 2 25.43 10.00 9.64
N HIS A 3 26.09 10.47 8.58
CA HIS A 3 25.61 11.57 7.75
C HIS A 3 24.20 11.20 7.27
N ARG A 4 23.18 11.88 7.81
CA ARG A 4 21.84 11.88 7.24
C ARG A 4 21.99 12.57 5.89
N VAL A 5 22.01 11.79 4.81
CA VAL A 5 21.89 12.33 3.45
C VAL A 5 20.68 13.25 3.48
N GLU A 6 20.87 14.53 3.15
CA GLU A 6 19.76 15.45 2.92
C GLU A 6 18.93 14.86 1.78
N LYS A 7 17.88 14.11 2.16
CA LYS A 7 16.88 13.66 1.20
C LYS A 7 16.12 14.92 0.81
N THR A 8 16.46 15.48 -0.34
CA THR A 8 15.70 16.59 -0.93
C THR A 8 14.27 16.10 -1.11
N LEU A 9 13.36 16.60 -0.28
CA LEU A 9 11.94 16.27 -0.35
C LEU A 9 11.43 16.72 -1.71
N THR A 10 10.99 15.78 -2.53
CA THR A 10 10.36 16.09 -3.80
C THR A 10 8.89 16.41 -3.58
N MET A 11 8.26 17.09 -4.54
CA MET A 11 6.80 17.30 -4.51
C MET A 11 6.04 15.97 -4.50
N GLU A 12 6.59 14.94 -5.13
CA GLU A 12 6.02 13.59 -5.14
C GLU A 12 6.06 12.96 -3.74
N ASP A 13 7.13 13.16 -2.98
CA ASP A 13 7.22 12.72 -1.58
C ASP A 13 6.13 13.38 -0.73
N VAL A 14 5.92 14.69 -0.91
CA VAL A 14 4.88 15.44 -0.19
C VAL A 14 3.49 14.94 -0.55
N VAL A 15 3.23 14.67 -1.82
CA VAL A 15 1.95 14.09 -2.27
C VAL A 15 1.75 12.71 -1.66
N ARG A 16 2.72 11.80 -1.75
CA ARG A 16 2.63 10.44 -1.15
C ARG A 16 2.36 10.47 0.35
N LEU A 17 2.94 11.43 1.09
CA LEU A 17 2.68 11.62 2.52
C LEU A 17 1.22 11.98 2.82
N ARG A 18 0.51 12.61 1.88
CA ARG A 18 -0.89 12.99 2.02
C ARG A 18 -1.88 11.93 1.54
N LEU A 19 -1.42 10.96 0.75
CA LEU A 19 -2.26 9.90 0.18
C LEU A 19 -2.45 8.74 1.14
N GLY A 20 -3.64 8.17 1.14
CA GLY A 20 -3.91 6.87 1.74
C GLY A 20 -3.82 6.82 3.26
N ARG A 21 -3.94 5.59 3.76
CA ARG A 21 -3.70 5.18 5.15
C ARG A 21 -2.31 4.55 5.20
N HIS A 22 -1.43 5.10 6.02
CA HIS A 22 -0.05 4.65 6.10
C HIS A 22 0.08 3.64 7.22
N PHE A 23 0.56 2.44 6.90
CA PHE A 23 0.89 1.39 7.84
C PHE A 23 2.40 1.18 7.84
N ARG A 24 2.99 1.12 9.03
CA ARG A 24 4.39 0.74 9.21
C ARG A 24 4.46 -0.49 10.09
N ILE A 25 4.28 -1.64 9.46
CA ILE A 25 4.27 -2.96 10.11
C ILE A 25 5.70 -3.43 10.41
N LYS A 26 6.65 -3.11 9.52
CA LYS A 26 8.09 -3.31 9.73
C LYS A 26 8.83 -2.00 9.54
N GLU A 27 10.03 -1.87 10.11
CA GLU A 27 10.87 -0.69 9.88
C GLU A 27 11.35 -0.58 8.43
N SER A 28 11.48 -1.71 7.74
CA SER A 28 12.06 -1.81 6.40
C SER A 28 11.16 -1.25 5.29
N HIS A 29 9.84 -1.20 5.51
CA HIS A 29 8.88 -0.73 4.50
C HIS A 29 7.65 -0.09 5.14
N LYS A 30 6.88 0.62 4.33
CA LYS A 30 5.54 1.10 4.67
C LYS A 30 4.54 0.69 3.60
N ILE A 31 3.29 0.51 4.01
CA ILE A 31 2.16 0.21 3.14
C ILE A 31 1.24 1.43 3.14
N ILE A 32 0.85 1.90 1.96
CA ILE A 32 -0.06 3.04 1.77
C ILE A 32 -1.32 2.50 1.09
N ILE A 33 -2.47 2.58 1.76
CA ILE A 33 -3.75 2.08 1.23
C ILE A 33 -4.64 3.26 0.84
N GLY A 34 -5.08 3.34 -0.41
CA GLY A 34 -5.95 4.43 -0.88
C GLY A 34 -7.27 4.52 -0.12
N ARG A 35 -7.76 5.74 0.14
CA ARG A 35 -9.03 5.97 0.84
C ARG A 35 -10.25 5.97 -0.08
N ASN A 36 -10.05 6.28 -1.36
CA ASN A 36 -11.07 6.42 -2.38
C ASN A 36 -10.45 6.25 -3.78
N GLU A 37 -11.29 6.24 -4.82
CA GLU A 37 -10.88 6.07 -6.22
C GLU A 37 -9.85 7.12 -6.67
N ALA A 38 -10.04 8.39 -6.29
CA ALA A 38 -9.10 9.45 -6.64
C ALA A 38 -7.72 9.25 -5.98
N GLU A 39 -7.66 8.77 -4.74
CA GLU A 39 -6.40 8.42 -4.10
C GLU A 39 -5.76 7.17 -4.73
N ASN A 40 -6.55 6.18 -5.17
CA ASN A 40 -6.03 5.01 -5.87
C ASN A 40 -5.31 5.42 -7.17
N ASP A 41 -5.94 6.29 -7.97
CA ASP A 41 -5.34 6.80 -9.21
C ASP A 41 -4.03 7.56 -8.95
N LEU A 42 -4.01 8.37 -7.88
CA LEU A 42 -2.80 9.09 -7.47
C LEU A 42 -1.71 8.13 -6.96
N ILE A 43 -2.07 7.10 -6.21
CA ILE A 43 -1.12 6.08 -5.74
C ILE A 43 -0.46 5.39 -6.93
N GLU A 44 -1.24 4.98 -7.94
CA GLU A 44 -0.70 4.37 -9.15
C GLU A 44 0.25 5.34 -9.89
N LYS A 45 -0.18 6.60 -10.06
CA LYS A 45 0.59 7.63 -10.76
C LYS A 45 1.90 8.02 -10.07
N TYR A 46 1.94 8.02 -8.74
CA TYR A 46 3.12 8.42 -7.95
C TYR A 46 3.95 7.24 -7.44
N SER A 47 3.69 6.04 -7.97
CA SER A 47 4.54 4.86 -7.78
C SER A 47 5.81 4.96 -8.62
N ASP A 48 6.87 4.28 -8.18
CA ASP A 48 8.10 4.11 -8.95
C ASP A 48 8.49 2.62 -9.06
N GLU A 49 9.50 2.33 -9.87
CA GLU A 49 9.96 0.96 -10.16
C GLU A 49 10.48 0.18 -8.93
N LYS A 50 10.82 0.87 -7.84
CA LYS A 50 11.33 0.27 -6.59
C LYS A 50 10.20 -0.02 -5.60
N MET A 51 8.96 0.33 -5.96
CA MET A 51 7.77 0.08 -5.16
C MET A 51 6.97 -1.08 -5.74
N ALA A 52 6.10 -1.65 -4.91
CA ALA A 52 5.08 -2.59 -5.37
C ALA A 52 3.69 -1.95 -5.30
N ILE A 53 2.94 -2.01 -6.40
CA ILE A 53 1.52 -1.67 -6.45
C ILE A 53 0.72 -2.95 -6.30
N VAL A 54 -0.30 -2.92 -5.45
CA VAL A 54 -1.23 -4.02 -5.23
C VAL A 54 -2.64 -3.50 -5.48
N LYS A 55 -3.26 -3.96 -6.56
CA LYS A 55 -4.55 -3.46 -7.06
C LYS A 55 -5.56 -4.59 -7.15
N ALA A 56 -6.72 -4.43 -6.51
CA ALA A 56 -7.76 -5.45 -6.61
C ALA A 56 -8.29 -5.51 -8.06
N THR A 57 -8.52 -6.72 -8.59
CA THR A 57 -8.98 -6.92 -9.98
C THR A 57 -10.45 -6.53 -10.21
N VAL A 58 -11.18 -6.24 -9.13
CA VAL A 58 -12.57 -5.79 -9.18
C VAL A 58 -12.69 -4.34 -9.68
N GLU A 59 -13.79 -4.03 -10.36
CA GLU A 59 -14.07 -2.67 -10.83
C GLU A 59 -14.12 -1.69 -9.65
N LYS A 60 -13.31 -0.61 -9.72
CA LYS A 60 -13.10 0.37 -8.63
C LYS A 60 -12.58 -0.25 -7.33
N GLY A 61 -11.74 -1.27 -7.46
CA GLY A 61 -11.07 -1.93 -6.34
C GLY A 61 -10.10 -1.01 -5.58
N PRO A 62 -9.89 -1.27 -4.28
CA PRO A 62 -8.88 -0.55 -3.50
C PRO A 62 -7.46 -0.84 -4.03
N VAL A 63 -6.59 0.16 -3.94
CA VAL A 63 -5.18 0.07 -4.34
C VAL A 63 -4.29 0.35 -3.14
N SER A 64 -3.18 -0.37 -3.05
CA SER A 64 -2.10 -0.03 -2.13
C SER A 64 -0.74 -0.02 -2.79
N LEU A 65 0.19 0.63 -2.10
CA LEU A 65 1.58 0.81 -2.49
C LEU A 65 2.49 0.40 -1.34
N ILE A 66 3.55 -0.33 -1.65
CA ILE A 66 4.57 -0.73 -0.70
C ILE A 66 5.87 0.00 -1.06
N GLU A 67 6.39 0.79 -0.11
CA GLU A 67 7.63 1.56 -0.27
C GLU A 67 8.67 1.09 0.75
N GLY A 68 9.83 0.64 0.27
CA GLY A 68 10.96 0.18 1.09
C GLY A 68 11.44 -1.21 0.68
N GLU A 69 12.02 -1.95 1.64
CA GLU A 69 12.46 -3.34 1.45
C GLU A 69 11.36 -4.29 1.93
N PHE A 70 10.79 -5.05 0.99
CA PHE A 70 9.65 -5.95 1.19
C PHE A 70 9.86 -7.29 0.50
N GLY A 71 9.21 -8.33 1.03
CA GLY A 71 9.14 -9.67 0.44
C GLY A 71 7.72 -10.09 0.07
N GLU A 72 7.57 -11.37 -0.30
CA GLU A 72 6.27 -11.96 -0.67
C GLU A 72 5.21 -11.85 0.43
N ASP A 73 5.59 -12.13 1.67
CA ASP A 73 4.66 -12.10 2.79
C ASP A 73 4.14 -10.68 3.06
N ASP A 74 4.99 -9.67 2.83
CA ASP A 74 4.62 -8.26 2.96
C ASP A 74 3.64 -7.84 1.86
N ILE A 75 3.84 -8.33 0.63
CA ILE A 75 2.91 -8.13 -0.49
C ILE A 75 1.56 -8.76 -0.18
N ARG A 76 1.55 -10.02 0.30
CA ARG A 76 0.33 -10.72 0.67
C ARG A 76 -0.40 -10.01 1.80
N LEU A 77 0.32 -9.54 2.81
CA LEU A 77 -0.25 -8.77 3.92
C LEU A 77 -0.86 -7.44 3.44
N ALA A 78 -0.15 -6.71 2.58
CA ALA A 78 -0.67 -5.47 1.98
C ALA A 78 -1.96 -5.74 1.20
N ALA A 79 -2.01 -6.80 0.39
CA ALA A 79 -3.21 -7.21 -0.34
C ALA A 79 -4.37 -7.55 0.61
N SER A 80 -4.12 -8.35 1.64
CA SER A 80 -5.13 -8.71 2.65
C SER A 80 -5.70 -7.51 3.39
N LEU A 81 -4.83 -6.57 3.80
CA LEU A 81 -5.26 -5.32 4.44
C LEU A 81 -6.07 -4.45 3.49
N THR A 82 -5.63 -4.35 2.24
CA THR A 82 -6.29 -3.59 1.18
C THR A 82 -7.69 -4.16 0.92
N ALA A 83 -7.84 -5.48 0.88
CA ALA A 83 -9.13 -6.16 0.77
C ALA A 83 -10.06 -5.90 1.97
N GLY A 84 -9.48 -5.82 3.17
CA GLY A 84 -10.18 -5.44 4.41
C GLY A 84 -10.73 -4.01 4.35
N TYR A 85 -10.03 -3.12 3.64
CA TYR A 85 -10.47 -1.76 3.34
C TYR A 85 -11.31 -1.71 2.06
N GLY A 86 -12.55 -2.21 2.13
CA GLY A 86 -13.48 -2.05 1.02
C GLY A 86 -14.75 -2.88 1.18
N LYS A 87 -15.48 -2.98 0.06
CA LYS A 87 -16.66 -3.85 -0.03
C LYS A 87 -16.28 -5.34 -0.07
N ALA A 88 -15.03 -5.63 -0.43
CA ALA A 88 -14.50 -6.98 -0.57
C ALA A 88 -14.23 -7.69 0.76
N LYS A 89 -14.33 -7.00 1.91
CA LYS A 89 -14.09 -7.57 3.25
C LYS A 89 -14.96 -8.77 3.61
N ALA A 90 -16.11 -8.92 2.95
CA ALA A 90 -17.04 -10.03 3.16
C ALA A 90 -16.83 -11.21 2.19
N LEU A 91 -15.91 -11.07 1.23
CA LEU A 91 -15.58 -12.12 0.28
C LEU A 91 -14.62 -13.12 0.93
N ALA A 92 -14.73 -14.40 0.54
CA ALA A 92 -13.85 -15.45 1.02
C ALA A 92 -12.41 -15.24 0.55
N GLU A 93 -12.24 -14.70 -0.66
CA GLU A 93 -10.96 -14.39 -1.27
C GLU A 93 -11.13 -13.24 -2.26
N VAL A 94 -10.05 -12.47 -2.47
CA VAL A 94 -10.01 -11.33 -3.38
C VAL A 94 -8.74 -11.44 -4.20
N GLU A 95 -8.88 -11.30 -5.52
CA GLU A 95 -7.77 -11.33 -6.45
C GLU A 95 -7.18 -9.93 -6.62
N PHE A 96 -5.84 -9.86 -6.67
CA PHE A 96 -5.07 -8.65 -6.82
C PHE A 96 -4.02 -8.82 -7.91
N ASP A 97 -3.85 -7.80 -8.73
CA ASP A 97 -2.68 -7.62 -9.56
C ASP A 97 -1.58 -6.91 -8.76
N VAL A 98 -0.41 -7.53 -8.73
CA VAL A 98 0.80 -7.02 -8.10
C VAL A 98 1.78 -6.63 -9.17
N THR A 99 2.13 -5.35 -9.21
CA THR A 99 3.14 -4.80 -10.13
C THR A 99 4.36 -4.36 -9.35
N SER A 100 5.53 -4.95 -9.64
CA SER A 100 6.81 -4.62 -9.02
C SER A 100 7.95 -4.83 -10.01
N GLY A 101 8.89 -3.88 -10.11
CA GLY A 101 10.02 -3.96 -11.04
C GLY A 101 9.59 -4.16 -12.50
N GLY A 102 8.47 -3.54 -12.91
CA GLY A 102 7.92 -3.63 -14.26
C GLY A 102 7.24 -4.97 -14.60
N LYS A 103 7.10 -5.89 -13.65
CA LYS A 103 6.39 -7.17 -13.84
C LYS A 103 5.08 -7.16 -13.08
N THR A 104 4.03 -7.65 -13.73
CA THR A 104 2.71 -7.83 -13.12
C THR A 104 2.40 -9.31 -12.98
N ARG A 105 1.81 -9.68 -11.85
CA ARG A 105 1.28 -11.03 -11.61
C ARG A 105 0.07 -10.94 -10.69
N SER A 106 -0.79 -11.95 -10.74
CA SER A 106 -2.00 -11.98 -9.91
C SER A 106 -1.79 -12.87 -8.69
N ILE A 107 -2.35 -12.45 -7.54
CA ILE A 107 -2.39 -13.22 -6.30
C ILE A 107 -3.82 -13.22 -5.76
N SER A 108 -4.20 -14.29 -5.06
CA SER A 108 -5.47 -14.36 -4.33
C SER A 108 -5.18 -14.38 -2.84
N VAL A 109 -5.92 -13.57 -2.08
CA VAL A 109 -5.75 -13.44 -0.63
C VAL A 109 -7.09 -13.34 0.09
N LYS A 110 -7.10 -13.81 1.35
CA LYS A 110 -8.23 -13.58 2.25
C LYS A 110 -8.18 -12.16 2.81
N PRO A 111 -9.31 -11.42 2.85
CA PRO A 111 -9.37 -10.16 3.57
C PRO A 111 -9.04 -10.36 5.05
N VAL A 112 -8.36 -9.38 5.66
CA VAL A 112 -8.20 -9.29 7.11
C VAL A 112 -8.90 -8.05 7.64
N ASP A 113 -9.32 -8.08 8.90
CA ASP A 113 -9.85 -6.87 9.54
C ASP A 113 -8.71 -5.87 9.78
N PRO A 114 -8.72 -4.70 9.12
CA PRO A 114 -7.65 -3.73 9.33
C PRO A 114 -7.60 -3.14 10.74
N GLN A 115 -8.69 -3.24 11.51
CA GLN A 115 -8.71 -2.81 12.91
C GLN A 115 -7.67 -3.57 13.75
N ALA A 116 -7.41 -4.84 13.41
CA ALA A 116 -6.39 -5.67 14.05
C ALA A 116 -4.95 -5.14 13.87
N TYR A 117 -4.75 -4.22 12.92
CA TYR A 117 -3.46 -3.61 12.60
C TYR A 117 -3.41 -2.11 12.93
N SER A 118 -4.38 -1.62 13.71
CA SER A 118 -4.50 -0.20 14.04
C SER A 118 -3.30 0.37 14.81
N GLU A 119 -2.55 -0.45 15.54
CA GLU A 119 -1.31 -0.04 16.21
C GLU A 119 -0.18 0.33 15.23
N TYR A 120 -0.21 -0.24 14.03
CA TYR A 120 0.76 0.04 12.96
C TYR A 120 0.34 1.20 12.06
N LEU A 121 -0.87 1.73 12.25
CA LEU A 121 -1.37 2.88 11.50
C LEU A 121 -0.61 4.13 11.95
N ILE A 122 0.12 4.75 11.02
CA ILE A 122 0.79 6.02 11.24
C ILE A 122 -0.30 7.09 11.29
N GLN A 123 -0.73 7.43 12.50
CA GLN A 123 -1.62 8.55 12.73
C GLN A 123 -0.78 9.83 12.76
N HIS A 124 -0.96 10.70 11.77
CA HIS A 124 -0.49 12.07 11.89
C HIS A 124 -1.43 12.78 12.88
N ARG A 125 -1.06 12.80 14.17
CA ARG A 125 -1.66 13.76 15.10
C ARG A 125 -1.16 15.14 14.69
N PRO A 126 -2.04 16.07 14.29
CA PRO A 126 -1.65 17.46 14.05
C PRO A 126 -1.10 18.11 15.32
#